data_AF-A0A660MH22-F1
#
_entry.id   AF-A0A660MH22-F1
#
_cell.length_a   1.000
_cell.length_b   1.000
_cell.length_c   1.000
_cell.angle_alpha   90.00
_cell.angle_beta   90.00
_cell.angle_gamma   90.00
#
_symmetry.space_group_name_H-M   'P 1'
#
loop_
_entity.id
_entity.type
_entity.pdbx_description
1 polymer ?
#
loop_
_entity_poly.entity_id
_entity_poly.type
_entity_poly.pdbx_seq_one_letter_code
_entity_poly.pdbx_strand_id
1 'polypeptide(L)'
;MAKQIALTLAKVKGSSNSADIIDQVSINTGNGSPVHVRAVDNVYYQLTDLETQYGPENIMTERVGNDLYVAFEGESIESPSLIIDDYYSLNPNGSKNLLVGQHENGSFYPYIPESAQQTDAVHMLADHVAAGQALGGDSSFAGVIPVEAGGAGWSPWAILGGIVALGGLSALAIAARNHDRHHHKHHDDQPQPQPNPNPQPNPQTIAPPTVAKDPTHKGGVT
;
A
#
# COMPACT_ATOMS: atom_id res chain seq x y z
N MET A 1 14.88 -16.89 15.88
CA MET A 1 13.68 -17.72 16.15
C MET A 1 12.74 -17.57 14.97
N ALA A 2 11.77 -18.47 14.77
CA ALA A 2 10.73 -18.25 13.77
C ALA A 2 9.88 -17.03 14.18
N LYS A 3 9.73 -16.08 13.26
CA LYS A 3 8.88 -14.89 13.36
C LYS A 3 7.72 -15.03 12.36
N GLN A 4 6.64 -14.28 12.56
CA GLN A 4 5.57 -14.16 11.57
C GLN A 4 5.60 -12.75 10.99
N ILE A 5 5.92 -12.63 9.69
CA ILE A 5 5.97 -11.35 8.97
C ILE A 5 4.74 -11.26 8.07
N ALA A 6 4.07 -10.11 8.06
CA ALA A 6 3.14 -9.75 6.99
C ALA A 6 3.87 -8.91 5.94
N LEU A 7 3.77 -9.32 4.68
CA LEU A 7 4.13 -8.51 3.52
C LEU A 7 2.84 -7.92 2.93
N THR A 8 2.71 -6.60 2.95
CA THR A 8 1.56 -5.88 2.37
C THR A 8 1.99 -5.14 1.10
N LEU A 9 1.30 -5.38 -0.01
CA LEU A 9 1.54 -4.68 -1.27
C LEU A 9 0.58 -3.49 -1.36
N ALA A 10 1.12 -2.27 -1.38
CA ALA A 10 0.35 -1.05 -1.42
C ALA A 10 0.65 -0.23 -2.68
N LYS A 11 -0.36 -0.04 -3.53
CA LYS A 11 -0.26 0.65 -4.83
C LYS A 11 -0.30 2.16 -4.62
N VAL A 12 0.78 2.86 -4.99
CA VAL A 12 0.88 4.33 -4.81
C VAL A 12 -0.07 5.07 -5.76
N LYS A 13 -0.90 5.97 -5.23
CA LYS A 13 -1.98 6.63 -5.97
C LYS A 13 -1.62 8.05 -6.42
N GLY A 14 -1.21 8.18 -7.68
CA GLY A 14 -0.97 9.47 -8.33
C GLY A 14 0.20 10.25 -7.69
N SER A 15 -0.03 11.51 -7.35
CA SER A 15 0.95 12.40 -6.70
C SER A 15 0.65 12.64 -5.21
N SER A 16 -0.30 11.90 -4.63
CA SER A 16 -0.71 12.03 -3.22
C SER A 16 0.05 11.04 -2.36
N ASN A 17 0.27 11.38 -1.09
CA ASN A 17 0.83 10.47 -0.10
C ASN A 17 -0.23 9.44 0.38
N SER A 18 -0.78 8.67 -0.55
CA SER A 18 -1.82 7.68 -0.29
C SER A 18 -1.61 6.46 -1.17
N ALA A 19 -1.74 5.27 -0.59
CA ALA A 19 -1.60 4.01 -1.29
C ALA A 19 -2.79 3.10 -0.96
N ASP A 20 -3.33 2.43 -1.98
CA ASP A 20 -4.40 1.46 -1.83
C ASP A 20 -3.77 0.07 -1.61
N ILE A 21 -4.16 -0.67 -0.56
CA ILE A 21 -3.70 -2.06 -0.35
C ILE A 21 -4.30 -2.94 -1.44
N ILE A 22 -3.46 -3.69 -2.16
CA ILE A 22 -3.88 -4.57 -3.25
C ILE A 22 -3.65 -6.05 -2.96
N ASP A 23 -2.73 -6.40 -2.05
CA ASP A 23 -2.47 -7.77 -1.62
C ASP A 23 -1.81 -7.79 -0.22
N GLN A 24 -1.94 -8.91 0.49
CA GLN A 24 -1.24 -9.16 1.75
C GLN A 24 -0.94 -10.65 1.92
N VAL A 25 0.33 -10.96 2.21
CA VAL A 25 0.86 -12.32 2.31
C VAL A 25 1.51 -12.54 3.67
N SER A 26 1.19 -13.65 4.34
CA SER A 26 1.85 -14.06 5.57
C SER A 26 3.08 -14.93 5.29
N ILE A 27 4.19 -14.60 5.94
CA ILE A 27 5.48 -15.27 5.83
C ILE A 27 5.86 -15.78 7.23
N ASN A 28 6.28 -17.03 7.32
CA ASN A 28 6.75 -17.64 8.56
C ASN A 28 8.25 -17.90 8.43
N THR A 29 9.07 -17.20 9.21
CA THR A 29 10.53 -17.23 9.07
C THR A 29 11.12 -18.51 9.66
N GLY A 30 12.28 -18.94 9.16
CA GLY A 30 12.98 -20.16 9.60
C GLY A 30 12.34 -21.48 9.15
N ASN A 31 11.30 -21.44 8.30
CA ASN A 31 10.60 -22.65 7.83
C ASN A 31 11.31 -23.41 6.69
N GLY A 32 12.40 -22.88 6.15
CA GLY A 32 13.20 -23.55 5.11
C GLY A 32 12.52 -23.68 3.74
N SER A 33 11.42 -22.95 3.50
CA SER A 33 10.77 -22.82 2.19
C SER A 33 10.35 -21.36 2.00
N PRO A 34 10.93 -20.62 1.04
CA PRO A 34 10.57 -19.22 0.81
C PRO A 34 9.12 -19.09 0.34
N VAL A 35 8.47 -18.02 0.79
CA VAL A 35 7.21 -17.55 0.19
C VAL A 35 7.56 -16.79 -1.08
N HIS A 36 7.00 -17.21 -2.21
CA HIS A 36 7.14 -16.52 -3.49
C HIS A 36 6.00 -15.53 -3.71
N VAL A 37 6.33 -14.30 -4.09
CA VAL A 37 5.37 -13.24 -4.43
C VAL A 37 5.77 -12.63 -5.77
N ARG A 38 4.86 -12.59 -6.73
CA ARG A 38 5.13 -11.94 -8.03
C ARG A 38 5.28 -10.44 -7.84
N ALA A 39 6.36 -9.87 -8.36
CA ALA A 39 6.55 -8.43 -8.32
C ALA A 39 5.41 -7.70 -9.06
N VAL A 40 4.86 -6.68 -8.41
CA VAL A 40 3.94 -5.71 -8.97
C VAL A 40 4.67 -4.36 -9.14
N ASP A 41 4.40 -3.65 -10.23
CA ASP A 41 5.01 -2.33 -10.48
C ASP A 41 4.32 -1.21 -9.67
N ASN A 42 5.11 -0.20 -9.27
CA ASN A 42 4.69 0.98 -8.52
C ASN A 42 3.91 0.63 -7.24
N VAL A 43 4.49 -0.24 -6.42
CA VAL A 43 3.98 -0.59 -5.07
C VAL A 43 5.06 -0.42 -4.00
N TYR A 44 4.62 -0.17 -2.78
CA TYR A 44 5.43 -0.41 -1.59
C TYR A 44 5.23 -1.85 -1.12
N TYR A 45 6.34 -2.52 -0.84
CA TYR A 45 6.41 -3.83 -0.21
C TYR A 45 6.62 -3.59 1.29
N GLN A 46 5.52 -3.40 2.01
CA GLN A 46 5.55 -3.14 3.44
C GLN A 46 5.77 -4.44 4.21
N LEU A 47 6.87 -4.52 4.94
CA LEU A 47 7.18 -5.57 5.90
C LEU A 47 6.67 -5.17 7.29
N THR A 48 6.08 -6.12 8.01
CA THR A 48 5.62 -5.91 9.39
C THR A 48 5.75 -7.21 10.17
N ASP A 49 6.59 -7.21 11.20
CA ASP A 49 6.72 -8.27 12.19
C ASP A 49 5.48 -8.26 13.09
N LEU A 50 4.73 -9.37 13.09
CA LEU A 50 3.47 -9.46 13.82
C LEU A 50 3.66 -9.60 15.34
N GLU A 51 4.87 -9.88 15.82
CA GLU A 51 5.18 -9.86 17.26
C GLU A 51 5.38 -8.41 17.74
N THR A 52 6.18 -7.61 17.03
CA THR A 52 6.56 -6.24 17.46
C THR A 52 5.61 -5.15 16.98
N GLN A 53 4.84 -5.41 15.91
CA GLN A 53 4.04 -4.43 15.15
C GLN A 53 4.84 -3.40 14.35
N TYR A 54 6.14 -3.61 14.19
CA TYR A 54 7.04 -2.76 13.42
C TYR A 54 7.62 -3.53 12.23
N GLY A 55 8.27 -2.84 11.30
CA GLY A 55 9.13 -3.51 10.33
C GLY A 55 10.27 -4.23 11.07
N PRO A 56 10.79 -5.37 10.55
CA PRO A 56 12.08 -5.88 10.97
C PRO A 56 13.13 -4.75 10.90
N GLU A 57 13.95 -4.56 11.92
CA GLU A 57 14.91 -3.44 11.95
C GLU A 57 16.01 -3.65 10.90
N ASN A 58 16.43 -4.90 10.67
CA ASN A 58 17.42 -5.26 9.67
C ASN A 58 16.93 -6.42 8.79
N ILE A 59 17.31 -6.42 7.51
CA ILE A 59 17.09 -7.53 6.58
C ILE A 59 18.34 -7.76 5.73
N MET A 60 18.55 -8.99 5.28
CA MET A 60 19.56 -9.29 4.26
C MET A 60 18.84 -9.48 2.92
N THR A 61 19.34 -8.81 1.88
CA THR A 61 18.77 -8.89 0.53
C THR A 61 19.81 -9.32 -0.49
N GLU A 62 19.45 -10.20 -1.43
CA GLU A 62 20.29 -10.58 -2.56
C GLU A 62 19.47 -10.55 -3.85
N ARG A 63 20.11 -10.16 -4.96
CA ARG A 63 19.55 -10.35 -6.29
C ARG A 63 19.97 -11.70 -6.85
N VAL A 64 19.01 -12.48 -7.35
CA VAL A 64 19.28 -13.72 -8.09
C VAL A 64 18.56 -13.65 -9.45
N GLY A 65 19.32 -13.36 -10.51
CA GLY A 65 18.81 -13.12 -11.85
C GLY A 65 17.90 -11.89 -11.92
N ASN A 66 16.59 -12.13 -11.93
CA ASN A 66 15.55 -11.10 -11.90
C ASN A 66 14.80 -11.02 -10.56
N ASP A 67 15.06 -11.94 -9.64
CA ASP A 67 14.33 -12.09 -8.40
C ASP A 67 15.06 -11.39 -7.25
N LEU A 68 14.31 -10.92 -6.26
CA LEU A 68 14.84 -10.35 -5.02
C LEU A 68 14.61 -11.36 -3.88
N TYR A 69 15.70 -11.86 -3.31
CA TYR A 69 15.71 -12.75 -2.17
C TYR A 69 15.80 -11.90 -0.89
N VAL A 70 14.98 -12.21 0.11
CA VAL A 70 14.90 -11.50 1.39
C VAL A 70 14.95 -12.49 2.55
N ALA A 71 15.99 -12.36 3.37
CA ALA A 71 16.17 -13.06 4.62
C ALA A 71 16.01 -12.07 5.79
N PHE A 72 15.21 -12.45 6.79
CA PHE A 72 14.92 -11.63 7.96
C PHE A 72 15.96 -11.81 9.06
N GLU A 73 15.83 -11.05 10.15
CA GLU A 73 16.74 -11.07 11.28
C GLU A 73 16.99 -12.48 11.84
N GLY A 74 18.26 -12.91 11.81
CA GLY A 74 18.68 -14.23 12.28
C GLY A 74 18.51 -15.37 11.26
N GLU A 75 18.18 -15.07 10.00
CA GLU A 75 18.20 -16.01 8.88
C GLU A 75 19.51 -15.91 8.06
N SER A 76 19.75 -16.89 7.19
CA SER A 76 20.80 -16.83 6.16
C SER A 76 20.18 -16.46 4.82
N ILE A 77 20.88 -15.66 4.00
CA ILE A 77 20.44 -15.36 2.63
C ILE A 77 20.44 -16.58 1.70
N GLU A 78 21.20 -17.63 2.05
CA GLU A 78 21.16 -18.95 1.40
C GLU A 78 19.86 -19.73 1.68
N SER A 79 19.04 -19.26 2.61
CA SER A 79 17.76 -19.86 3.00
C SER A 79 16.74 -18.77 3.34
N PRO A 80 16.37 -17.92 2.36
CA PRO A 80 15.49 -16.79 2.58
C PRO A 80 14.07 -17.28 2.86
N SER A 81 13.28 -16.46 3.57
CA SER A 81 11.86 -16.72 3.82
C SER A 81 10.92 -16.00 2.85
N LEU A 82 11.42 -15.04 2.08
CA LEU A 82 10.69 -14.34 1.04
C LEU A 82 11.51 -14.24 -0.24
N ILE A 83 10.89 -14.56 -1.38
CA ILE A 83 11.40 -14.27 -2.72
C ILE A 83 10.34 -13.43 -3.45
N ILE A 84 10.76 -12.30 -4.00
CA ILE A 84 9.92 -11.47 -4.87
C ILE A 84 10.34 -11.74 -6.33
N ASP A 85 9.56 -12.58 -7.01
CA ASP A 85 9.82 -13.01 -8.39
C ASP A 85 9.75 -11.82 -9.36
N ASP A 86 10.62 -11.78 -10.37
CA ASP A 86 10.66 -10.75 -11.42
C ASP A 86 10.88 -9.30 -10.92
N TYR A 87 11.31 -9.09 -9.67
CA TYR A 87 11.51 -7.77 -9.06
C TYR A 87 12.33 -6.80 -9.93
N TYR A 88 13.46 -7.27 -10.48
CA TYR A 88 14.34 -6.47 -11.33
C TYR A 88 13.86 -6.40 -12.79
N SER A 89 12.95 -7.27 -13.23
CA SER A 89 12.33 -7.21 -14.57
C SER A 89 11.41 -5.99 -14.72
N LEU A 90 10.85 -5.48 -13.61
CA LEU A 90 10.05 -4.26 -13.60
C LEU A 90 10.89 -2.99 -13.78
N ASN A 91 12.22 -3.10 -13.83
CA ASN A 91 13.16 -2.01 -13.61
C ASN A 91 14.08 -1.67 -14.82
N PRO A 92 13.54 -1.33 -16.01
CA PRO A 92 14.37 -0.77 -17.08
C PRO A 92 14.73 0.71 -16.86
N ASN A 93 14.06 1.44 -15.95
CA ASN A 93 14.19 2.91 -15.82
C ASN A 93 14.09 3.45 -14.36
N GLY A 94 14.29 2.64 -13.32
CA GLY A 94 14.17 3.07 -11.91
C GLY A 94 12.75 2.94 -11.37
N SER A 95 12.25 1.70 -11.24
CA SER A 95 10.93 1.42 -10.65
C SER A 95 10.78 2.04 -9.27
N LYS A 96 9.59 2.55 -8.95
CA LYS A 96 9.26 3.09 -7.62
C LYS A 96 8.97 2.01 -6.58
N ASN A 97 9.44 0.80 -6.83
CA ASN A 97 9.28 -0.35 -5.95
C ASN A 97 10.27 -0.20 -4.79
N LEU A 98 9.73 -0.09 -3.58
CA LEU A 98 10.52 0.05 -2.36
C LEU A 98 10.04 -0.97 -1.33
N LEU A 99 10.98 -1.62 -0.67
CA LEU A 99 10.74 -2.31 0.59
C LEU A 99 10.70 -1.25 1.69
N VAL A 100 9.67 -1.31 2.53
CA VAL A 100 9.44 -0.36 3.62
C VAL A 100 8.97 -1.08 4.88
N GLY A 101 9.15 -0.48 6.05
CA GLY A 101 8.62 -0.97 7.33
C GLY A 101 8.09 0.20 8.18
N GLN A 102 7.28 -0.07 9.20
CA GLN A 102 6.91 0.94 10.21
C GLN A 102 7.92 0.91 11.35
N HIS A 103 8.53 2.03 11.71
CA HIS A 103 9.43 2.11 12.87
C HIS A 103 8.65 2.52 14.13
N GLU A 104 9.26 2.39 15.32
CA GLU A 104 8.64 2.63 16.64
C GLU A 104 7.99 4.03 16.81
N ASN A 105 8.37 5.00 15.99
CA ASN A 105 7.80 6.35 16.00
C ASN A 105 6.49 6.47 15.19
N GLY A 106 5.97 5.36 14.66
CA GLY A 106 4.75 5.30 13.84
C GLY A 106 4.94 5.77 12.40
N SER A 107 6.10 6.33 12.04
CA SER A 107 6.45 6.62 10.65
C SER A 107 6.91 5.34 9.97
N PHE A 108 6.63 5.24 8.67
CA PHE A 108 7.30 4.25 7.84
C PHE A 108 8.77 4.66 7.61
N TYR A 109 9.61 3.78 7.07
CA TYR A 109 10.94 4.05 6.50
C TYR A 109 11.24 3.03 5.39
N PRO A 110 12.08 3.35 4.39
CA PRO A 110 12.63 2.36 3.48
C PRO A 110 13.70 1.52 4.18
N TYR A 111 14.01 0.39 3.56
CA TYR A 111 15.25 -0.32 3.84
C TYR A 111 16.39 0.31 3.04
N ILE A 112 17.42 0.77 3.74
CA ILE A 112 18.63 1.40 3.18
C ILE A 112 19.86 0.53 3.47
N PRO A 113 20.88 0.51 2.57
CA PRO A 113 22.04 -0.36 2.76
C PRO A 113 22.86 0.06 3.98
N GLU A 114 23.18 -0.91 4.83
CA GLU A 114 24.03 -0.73 6.02
C GLU A 114 25.44 -0.23 5.67
N SER A 115 25.93 -0.56 4.47
CA SER A 115 27.20 -0.08 3.93
C SER A 115 27.21 1.40 3.53
N ALA A 116 26.04 2.03 3.47
CA ALA A 116 25.78 3.34 2.87
C ALA A 116 26.20 3.49 1.38
N GLN A 117 26.54 2.39 0.68
CA GLN A 117 26.87 2.41 -0.74
C GLN A 117 25.60 2.34 -1.59
N GLN A 118 25.45 3.24 -2.56
CA GLN A 118 24.27 3.26 -3.44
C GLN A 118 24.12 1.98 -4.28
N THR A 119 25.23 1.31 -4.61
CA THR A 119 25.25 0.01 -5.32
C THR A 119 24.59 -1.11 -4.54
N ASP A 120 24.57 -0.98 -3.22
CA ASP A 120 24.13 -2.03 -2.29
C ASP A 120 22.65 -1.83 -1.91
N ALA A 121 22.02 -0.74 -2.38
CA ALA A 121 20.60 -0.51 -2.19
C ALA A 121 19.78 -1.54 -2.98
N VAL A 122 18.69 -2.03 -2.39
CA VAL A 122 17.85 -3.12 -2.94
C VAL A 122 17.54 -2.98 -4.43
N HIS A 123 17.17 -1.78 -4.91
CA HIS A 123 16.82 -1.54 -6.31
C HIS A 123 18.01 -1.47 -7.29
N MET A 124 19.25 -1.45 -6.78
CA MET A 124 20.50 -1.31 -7.53
C MET A 124 21.39 -2.56 -7.50
N LEU A 125 21.06 -3.57 -6.69
CA LEU A 125 21.89 -4.77 -6.53
C LEU A 125 22.29 -5.39 -7.88
N ALA A 126 23.58 -5.65 -8.01
CA ALA A 126 24.11 -6.48 -9.08
C ALA A 126 23.76 -7.96 -8.82
N ASP A 127 23.77 -8.77 -9.88
CA ASP A 127 23.43 -10.18 -9.79
C ASP A 127 24.37 -10.93 -8.83
N HIS A 128 23.81 -11.76 -7.95
CA HIS A 128 24.49 -12.44 -6.85
C HIS A 128 25.24 -11.54 -5.86
N VAL A 129 24.84 -10.26 -5.74
CA VAL A 129 25.31 -9.39 -4.65
C VAL A 129 24.27 -9.37 -3.54
N ALA A 130 24.70 -9.84 -2.36
CA ALA A 130 23.94 -9.77 -1.13
C ALA A 130 24.40 -8.58 -0.27
N ALA A 131 23.45 -7.84 0.31
CA ALA A 131 23.71 -6.66 1.14
C ALA A 131 22.70 -6.53 2.29
N GLY A 132 23.21 -6.22 3.48
CA GLY A 132 22.41 -5.89 4.66
C GLY A 132 21.73 -4.53 4.50
N GLN A 133 20.47 -4.45 4.90
CA GLN A 133 19.67 -3.24 4.86
C GLN A 133 19.04 -2.97 6.23
N ALA A 134 19.17 -1.75 6.72
CA ALA A 134 18.51 -1.28 7.93
C ALA A 134 17.26 -0.45 7.60
N LEU A 135 16.24 -0.52 8.44
CA LEU A 135 15.04 0.31 8.37
C LEU A 135 15.40 1.74 8.79
N GLY A 136 15.37 2.72 7.86
CA GLY A 136 15.73 4.10 8.21
C GLY A 136 15.90 5.07 7.04
N GLY A 137 16.54 6.20 7.31
CA GLY A 137 16.75 7.29 6.36
C GLY A 137 15.70 8.41 6.49
N ASP A 138 15.50 9.18 5.41
CA ASP A 138 14.62 10.36 5.42
C ASP A 138 13.13 9.97 5.42
N SER A 139 12.37 10.47 6.39
CA SER A 139 10.93 10.21 6.52
C SER A 139 10.07 10.95 5.49
N SER A 140 10.18 10.57 4.21
CA SER A 140 9.61 11.31 3.07
C SER A 140 8.58 10.55 2.22
N PHE A 141 8.37 9.26 2.47
CA PHE A 141 7.41 8.40 1.76
C PHE A 141 6.01 8.52 2.37
N ALA A 142 5.03 8.15 1.55
CA ALA A 142 3.68 7.91 2.03
C ALA A 142 3.65 6.60 2.82
N GLY A 143 3.41 6.67 4.13
CA GLY A 143 2.98 5.50 4.86
C GLY A 143 1.69 4.94 4.26
N VAL A 144 1.52 3.62 4.31
CA VAL A 144 0.21 3.02 4.10
C VAL A 144 -0.62 3.33 5.33
N ILE A 145 -1.22 4.53 5.35
CA ILE A 145 -2.33 4.81 6.24
C ILE A 145 -3.52 4.13 5.58
N PRO A 146 -4.00 2.95 6.05
CA PRO A 146 -5.28 2.44 5.59
C PRO A 146 -6.31 3.54 5.87
N VAL A 147 -7.11 3.90 4.87
CA VAL A 147 -8.02 5.06 4.95
C VAL A 147 -9.00 4.92 6.14
N GLU A 148 -9.25 3.68 6.56
CA GLU A 148 -10.02 3.28 7.76
C GLU A 148 -9.37 3.67 9.11
N ALA A 149 -8.05 3.84 9.20
CA ALA A 149 -7.37 4.25 10.45
C ALA A 149 -7.59 5.74 10.77
N GLY A 150 -8.14 6.51 9.83
CA GLY A 150 -8.44 7.93 9.95
C GLY A 150 -9.75 8.29 10.67
N GLY A 151 -10.31 7.40 11.49
CA GLY A 151 -11.47 7.73 12.32
C GLY A 151 -12.21 6.52 12.89
N ALA A 152 -12.46 6.53 14.20
CA ALA A 152 -13.25 5.55 14.94
C ALA A 152 -12.66 4.12 15.09
N GLY A 153 -11.47 4.01 15.69
CA GLY A 153 -11.20 2.95 16.68
C GLY A 153 -11.16 1.49 16.21
N TRP A 154 -11.13 1.22 14.90
CA TRP A 154 -10.89 -0.13 14.38
C TRP A 154 -9.39 -0.38 14.23
N SER A 155 -8.92 -1.44 14.87
CA SER A 155 -7.52 -1.84 14.80
C SER A 155 -7.21 -2.59 13.49
N PRO A 156 -6.02 -2.42 12.89
CA PRO A 156 -5.57 -3.18 11.70
C PRO A 156 -5.72 -4.70 11.83
N TRP A 157 -5.73 -5.22 13.07
CA TRP A 157 -5.96 -6.63 13.41
C TRP A 157 -7.23 -7.27 12.85
N ALA A 158 -8.24 -6.49 12.44
CA ALA A 158 -9.47 -7.03 11.87
C ALA A 158 -9.26 -7.86 10.58
N ILE A 159 -8.16 -7.64 9.85
CA ILE A 159 -7.79 -8.44 8.66
C ILE A 159 -6.99 -9.69 9.07
N LEU A 160 -6.08 -9.58 10.03
CA LEU A 160 -5.23 -10.69 10.48
C LEU A 160 -5.98 -11.78 11.26
N GLY A 161 -7.13 -11.46 11.87
CA GLY A 161 -8.01 -12.46 12.50
C GLY A 161 -8.69 -13.45 11.54
N GLY A 162 -8.59 -13.25 10.22
CA GLY A 162 -9.24 -14.10 9.21
C GLY A 162 -8.40 -15.24 8.65
N ILE A 163 -7.06 -15.17 8.72
CA ILE A 163 -6.14 -16.08 8.00
C ILE A 163 -5.60 -17.19 8.93
N VAL A 164 -6.50 -17.91 9.60
CA VAL A 164 -6.19 -19.17 10.32
C VAL A 164 -7.22 -20.25 9.94
N ALA A 165 -7.45 -20.45 8.64
CA ALA A 165 -8.26 -21.55 8.14
C ALA A 165 -7.93 -21.97 6.69
N LEU A 166 -6.94 -22.87 6.56
CA LEU A 166 -6.84 -23.90 5.53
C LEU A 166 -6.60 -23.45 4.07
N GLY A 167 -5.92 -24.32 3.31
CA GLY A 167 -5.42 -23.97 1.98
C GLY A 167 -6.52 -23.78 0.93
N GLY A 168 -6.37 -22.74 0.11
CA GLY A 168 -7.18 -22.49 -1.09
C GLY A 168 -7.76 -21.08 -1.17
N LEU A 169 -7.17 -20.25 -2.03
CA LEU A 169 -7.79 -19.08 -2.69
C LEU A 169 -8.76 -18.23 -1.83
N SER A 170 -8.24 -17.37 -0.97
CA SER A 170 -8.99 -16.23 -0.44
C SER A 170 -8.60 -14.94 -1.17
N ALA A 171 -9.11 -14.77 -2.40
CA ALA A 171 -9.24 -13.44 -2.95
C ALA A 171 -10.03 -12.56 -1.98
N LEU A 172 -9.63 -11.31 -1.78
CA LEU A 172 -10.36 -10.33 -0.98
C LEU A 172 -11.74 -10.11 -1.60
N ALA A 173 -12.73 -10.88 -1.15
CA ALA A 173 -14.12 -10.75 -1.56
C ALA A 173 -14.70 -9.49 -0.91
N ILE A 174 -14.38 -8.33 -1.50
CA ILE A 174 -15.06 -7.06 -1.22
C ILE A 174 -16.50 -7.23 -1.68
N ALA A 175 -17.34 -7.72 -0.77
CA ALA A 175 -18.77 -7.79 -0.94
C ALA A 175 -19.31 -6.35 -0.96
N ALA A 176 -19.32 -5.74 -2.13
CA ALA A 176 -19.97 -4.48 -2.39
C ALA A 176 -21.47 -4.64 -2.08
N ARG A 177 -21.87 -4.30 -0.86
CA ARG A 177 -23.26 -4.25 -0.42
C ARG A 177 -23.93 -3.03 -1.03
N ASN A 178 -24.19 -3.11 -2.33
CA ASN A 178 -25.19 -2.26 -2.98
C ASN A 178 -26.45 -3.11 -3.13
N HIS A 179 -27.41 -2.92 -2.22
CA HIS A 179 -28.77 -3.39 -2.43
C HIS A 179 -29.74 -2.39 -1.81
N ASP A 180 -30.60 -1.86 -2.68
CA ASP A 180 -31.67 -0.92 -2.34
C ASP A 180 -32.64 -1.48 -1.29
N ARG A 181 -33.25 -0.57 -0.53
CA ARG A 181 -34.37 -0.92 0.35
C ARG A 181 -35.56 -1.35 -0.51
N HIS A 182 -36.23 -2.44 -0.14
CA HIS A 182 -37.69 -2.54 -0.27
C HIS A 182 -38.32 -3.32 0.89
N HIS A 183 -39.60 -3.07 1.11
CA HIS A 183 -40.42 -3.35 2.31
C HIS A 183 -40.91 -4.83 2.36
N HIS A 184 -41.63 -5.37 3.36
CA HIS A 184 -42.74 -4.83 4.17
C HIS A 184 -43.05 -5.59 5.48
N LYS A 185 -43.91 -4.91 6.29
CA LYS A 185 -44.82 -5.36 7.38
C LYS A 185 -44.32 -5.04 8.81
N HIS A 186 -45.17 -4.63 9.78
CA HIS A 186 -46.63 -4.31 9.76
C HIS A 186 -47.05 -3.46 10.99
N HIS A 187 -48.19 -2.75 10.91
CA HIS A 187 -48.94 -2.08 12.01
C HIS A 187 -48.21 -0.87 12.66
N ASP A 188 -48.84 0.20 13.17
CA ASP A 188 -50.27 0.49 13.50
C ASP A 188 -50.78 1.84 12.90
N ASP A 189 -52.08 2.10 13.02
CA ASP A 189 -52.78 3.30 12.53
C ASP A 189 -52.53 4.58 13.36
N GLN A 190 -52.10 5.67 12.71
CA GLN A 190 -52.40 7.05 13.14
C GLN A 190 -52.26 8.05 11.97
N PRO A 191 -53.29 8.85 11.61
CA PRO A 191 -53.18 9.85 10.56
C PRO A 191 -52.59 11.18 11.09
N GLN A 192 -51.37 11.53 10.66
CA GLN A 192 -50.79 12.88 10.83
C GLN A 192 -50.82 13.68 9.52
N PRO A 193 -50.87 15.03 9.56
CA PRO A 193 -51.10 15.86 8.38
C PRO A 193 -49.92 15.88 7.40
N GLN A 194 -50.21 15.96 6.10
CA GLN A 194 -49.21 16.07 5.03
C GLN A 194 -48.36 17.35 5.12
N PRO A 195 -47.01 17.23 5.03
CA PRO A 195 -46.15 18.35 4.65
C PRO A 195 -46.31 18.70 3.16
N ASN A 196 -46.28 19.99 2.87
CA ASN A 196 -46.42 20.58 1.53
C ASN A 196 -45.25 20.19 0.59
N PRO A 197 -45.45 19.99 -0.73
CA PRO A 197 -44.35 19.78 -1.67
C PRO A 197 -43.46 21.01 -1.78
N ASN A 198 -42.14 20.85 -1.60
CA ASN A 198 -41.18 21.95 -1.73
C ASN A 198 -40.90 22.23 -3.23
N PRO A 199 -40.73 23.50 -3.67
CA PRO A 199 -40.60 23.81 -5.09
C PRO A 199 -39.33 23.27 -5.76
N GLN A 200 -39.47 22.82 -7.01
CA GLN A 200 -38.38 22.33 -7.84
C GLN A 200 -37.49 23.50 -8.34
N PRO A 201 -36.14 23.44 -8.20
CA PRO A 201 -35.26 24.48 -8.73
C PRO A 201 -35.30 24.53 -10.26
N ASN A 202 -35.49 25.73 -10.81
CA ASN A 202 -35.47 25.98 -12.25
C ASN A 202 -34.01 26.14 -12.74
N PRO A 203 -33.55 25.44 -13.80
CA PRO A 203 -32.21 25.63 -14.34
C PRO A 203 -32.05 27.03 -14.96
N GLN A 204 -31.27 27.90 -14.33
CA GLN A 204 -30.83 29.14 -14.97
C GLN A 204 -29.59 28.89 -15.82
N THR A 205 -29.70 29.16 -17.12
CA THR A 205 -28.58 29.12 -18.06
C THR A 205 -27.51 30.14 -17.65
N ILE A 206 -26.34 29.66 -17.21
CA ILE A 206 -25.19 30.52 -16.94
C ILE A 206 -24.62 30.98 -18.29
N ALA A 207 -24.64 32.28 -18.55
CA ALA A 207 -23.98 32.85 -19.72
C ALA A 207 -22.45 32.72 -19.61
N PRO A 208 -21.72 32.48 -20.73
CA PRO A 208 -20.27 32.39 -20.69
C PRO A 208 -19.63 33.72 -20.25
N PRO A 209 -18.47 33.69 -19.57
CA PRO A 209 -17.85 34.88 -19.02
C PRO A 209 -17.37 35.83 -20.12
N THR A 210 -17.73 37.11 -20.00
CA THR A 210 -17.24 38.18 -20.87
C THR A 210 -15.76 38.44 -20.58
N VAL A 211 -14.88 38.19 -21.55
CA VAL A 211 -13.46 38.56 -21.45
C VAL A 211 -13.34 40.09 -21.49
N ALA A 212 -12.83 40.70 -20.42
CA ALA A 212 -12.45 42.10 -20.42
C ALA A 212 -11.25 42.33 -21.36
N LYS A 213 -11.35 43.31 -22.26
CA LYS A 213 -10.18 43.78 -23.01
C LYS A 213 -9.26 44.54 -22.06
N ASP A 214 -8.04 44.04 -21.86
CA ASP A 214 -6.93 44.82 -21.33
C ASP A 214 -6.60 45.96 -22.33
N PRO A 215 -6.68 47.24 -21.92
CA PRO A 215 -6.37 48.37 -22.79
C PRO A 215 -4.87 48.65 -22.95
N THR A 216 -3.96 47.88 -22.34
CA THR A 216 -2.53 48.25 -22.22
C THR A 216 -1.54 47.43 -23.05
N HIS A 217 -1.89 46.25 -23.56
CA HIS A 217 -0.95 45.45 -24.38
C HIS A 217 -0.96 45.80 -25.88
N LYS A 218 -0.08 46.74 -26.28
CA LYS A 218 0.37 46.88 -27.68
C LYS A 218 1.49 45.89 -28.00
N GLY A 219 1.13 44.62 -28.20
CA GLY A 219 2.00 43.59 -28.77
C GLY A 219 1.67 43.36 -30.25
N GLY A 220 2.24 44.17 -31.15
CA GLY A 220 2.09 43.96 -32.60
C GLY A 220 3.07 42.89 -33.09
N VAL A 221 2.58 41.96 -33.92
CA VAL A 221 3.43 41.03 -34.69
C VAL A 221 3.56 41.52 -36.13
N THR A 222 4.81 41.79 -36.54
CA THR A 222 5.30 41.89 -37.92
C THR A 222 6.73 41.38 -37.94
#